data_AF-A0A4S2MW95-F1
#
_entry.id   AF-A0A4S2MW95-F1
#
_cell.length_a   1.000
_cell.length_b   1.000
_cell.length_c   1.000
_cell.angle_alpha   90.00
_cell.angle_beta   90.00
_cell.angle_gamma   90.00
#
_symmetry.space_group_name_H-M   'P 1'
#
loop_
_entity.id
_entity.type
_entity.pdbx_description
1 polymer ?
#
loop_
_entity_poly.entity_id
_entity_poly.type
_entity_poly.pdbx_seq_one_letter_code
_entity_poly.pdbx_strand_id
1 'polypeptide(L)' 'RRLARRGGVKRLSANVYEEMRGAMKDYLTGILRDCCIFVEHGKRKTVTVTDVVFALRRIGRPIYGMIFVPQR' A
#
# COMPACT_ATOMS: atom_id res chain seq x y z
N ARG A 1 -14.70 -0.88 10.98
CA ARG A 1 -16.12 -1.26 10.80
C ARG A 1 -16.69 -1.01 9.39
N ARG A 2 -16.42 0.13 8.71
CA ARG A 2 -16.97 0.40 7.35
C ARG A 2 -16.66 -0.69 6.32
N LEU A 3 -15.41 -1.16 6.26
CA LEU A 3 -14.98 -2.26 5.36
C LEU A 3 -15.76 -3.56 5.60
N ALA A 4 -15.81 -4.03 6.86
CA ALA A 4 -16.57 -5.23 7.22
C ALA A 4 -18.06 -5.10 6.89
N ARG A 5 -18.67 -3.92 7.11
CA ARG A 5 -20.06 -3.67 6.74
C ARG A 5 -20.29 -3.69 5.23
N ARG A 6 -19.38 -3.10 4.43
CA ARG A 6 -19.44 -3.17 2.95
C ARG A 6 -19.28 -4.61 2.45
N GLY A 7 -18.49 -5.44 3.13
CA GLY A 7 -18.34 -6.86 2.82
C GLY A 7 -19.50 -7.76 3.28
N GLY A 8 -20.63 -7.21 3.71
CA GLY A 8 -21.80 -8.00 4.14
C GLY A 8 -21.70 -8.60 5.56
N VAL A 9 -20.68 -8.23 6.33
CA VAL A 9 -20.44 -8.83 7.65
C VAL A 9 -21.40 -8.25 8.69
N LYS A 10 -22.37 -9.07 9.15
CA LYS A 10 -23.40 -8.69 10.13
C LYS A 10 -22.92 -8.74 11.58
N ARG A 11 -22.09 -9.72 11.97
CA ARG A 11 -21.43 -9.80 13.28
C ARG A 11 -19.97 -10.19 13.08
N LEU A 12 -19.05 -9.45 13.71
CA LEU A 12 -17.62 -9.73 13.69
C LEU A 12 -17.09 -9.56 15.11
N SER A 13 -16.29 -10.52 15.57
CA SER A 13 -15.65 -10.50 16.89
C SER A 13 -14.66 -9.34 17.00
N ALA A 14 -14.47 -8.80 18.20
CA ALA A 14 -13.55 -7.69 18.46
C ALA A 14 -12.10 -8.04 18.09
N ASN A 15 -11.65 -9.25 18.43
CA ASN A 15 -10.27 -9.69 18.18
C ASN A 15 -9.93 -9.72 16.67
N VAL A 16 -10.88 -10.14 15.84
CA VAL A 16 -10.69 -10.21 14.38
C VAL A 16 -10.54 -8.81 13.77
N TYR A 17 -11.16 -7.78 14.37
CA TYR A 17 -10.95 -6.40 13.90
C TYR A 17 -9.53 -5.90 14.14
N GLU A 18 -8.98 -6.16 15.32
CA GLU A 18 -7.61 -5.75 15.66
C GLU A 18 -6.59 -6.49 14.80
N GLU A 19 -6.79 -7.78 14.60
CA GLU A 19 -5.93 -8.60 13.73
C GLU A 19 -5.95 -8.11 12.27
N MET A 20 -7.13 -7.87 11.69
CA MET A 20 -7.24 -7.33 10.33
C MET A 20 -6.63 -5.93 10.22
N ARG A 21 -6.74 -5.10 11.26
CA ARG A 21 -6.16 -3.76 11.28
C ARG A 21 -4.64 -3.83 11.35
N GLY A 22 -4.09 -4.74 12.13
CA GLY A 22 -2.67 -5.05 12.18
C GLY A 22 -2.15 -5.45 10.81
N ALA A 23 -2.77 -6.45 10.18
CA ALA A 23 -2.40 -6.90 8.84
C ALA A 23 -2.43 -5.78 7.79
N MET A 24 -3.44 -4.90 7.81
CA MET A 24 -3.49 -3.74 6.92
C MET A 24 -2.37 -2.74 7.19
N LYS A 25 -2.04 -2.50 8.46
CA LYS A 25 -0.96 -1.57 8.85
C LYS A 25 0.41 -2.13 8.46
N ASP A 26 0.64 -3.43 8.65
CA ASP A 26 1.89 -4.08 8.30
C ASP A 26 2.11 -4.07 6.79
N TYR A 27 1.05 -4.34 6.02
CA TYR A 27 1.09 -4.25 4.56
C TYR A 27 1.46 -2.84 4.09
N LEU A 28 0.82 -1.80 4.65
CA LEU A 28 1.14 -0.41 4.31
C LEU A 28 2.56 -0.02 4.73
N THR A 29 3.00 -0.50 5.90
CA THR A 29 4.36 -0.24 6.40
C THR A 29 5.42 -0.81 5.46
N GLY A 30 5.19 -1.99 4.88
CA GLY A 30 6.08 -2.57 3.87
C GLY A 30 6.19 -1.70 2.61
N ILE A 31 5.04 -1.26 2.06
CA ILE A 31 5.01 -0.40 0.88
C ILE A 31 5.70 0.94 1.15
N LEU A 32 5.45 1.57 2.29
CA LEU A 32 6.02 2.87 2.63
C LEU A 32 7.54 2.81 2.79
N ARG A 33 8.10 1.72 3.33
CA ARG A 33 9.55 1.52 3.39
C ARG A 33 10.19 1.52 2.00
N ASP A 34 9.56 0.85 1.05
CA ASP A 34 10.03 0.82 -0.34
C ASP A 34 9.94 2.20 -0.99
N CYS A 35 8.83 2.91 -0.77
CA CYS A 35 8.68 4.28 -1.24
C CYS A 35 9.77 5.21 -0.69
N CYS A 36 10.12 5.09 0.60
CA CYS A 36 11.21 5.88 1.20
C CYS A 36 12.56 5.59 0.52
N ILE A 37 12.87 4.33 0.21
CA ILE A 37 14.11 3.98 -0.51
C ILE A 37 14.18 4.67 -1.88
N PHE A 38 13.08 4.70 -2.64
CA PHE A 38 13.05 5.38 -3.95
C PHE A 38 13.18 6.90 -3.84
N VAL A 39 12.59 7.49 -2.81
CA VAL A 39 12.67 8.93 -2.53
C VAL A 39 14.09 9.32 -2.11
N GLU A 40 14.72 8.55 -1.24
CA GLU A 40 16.11 8.74 -0.81
C GLU A 40 17.08 8.58 -1.98
N HIS A 41 16.90 7.54 -2.82
CA HIS A 41 17.70 7.36 -4.04
C HIS A 41 17.56 8.55 -4.99
N GLY A 42 16.35 9.10 -5.12
CA GLY A 42 16.07 10.29 -5.91
C GLY A 42 16.49 11.61 -5.28
N LYS A 43 17.11 11.62 -4.08
CA LYS A 43 17.44 12.82 -3.28
C LYS A 43 16.26 13.77 -3.07
N ARG A 44 15.03 13.23 -3.05
CA ARG A 44 13.79 13.97 -2.82
C ARG A 44 13.38 13.81 -1.35
N LYS A 45 12.49 14.69 -0.86
CA LYS A 45 11.86 14.57 0.48
C LYS A 45 10.37 14.22 0.41
N THR A 46 9.81 14.19 -0.79
CA THR A 46 8.37 14.01 -1.02
C THR A 46 8.15 12.75 -1.84
N VAL A 47 7.28 11.88 -1.34
CA VAL A 47 6.85 10.67 -2.05
C VAL A 47 5.94 11.10 -3.21
N THR A 48 6.28 10.62 -4.41
CA THR A 48 5.52 10.88 -5.63
C THR A 48 4.73 9.62 -6.01
N VAL A 49 3.71 9.76 -6.87
CA VAL A 49 2.89 8.63 -7.34
C VAL A 49 3.75 7.54 -8.01
N THR A 50 4.82 7.95 -8.71
CA THR A 50 5.78 7.04 -9.34
C THR A 50 6.46 6.11 -8.34
N ASP A 51 6.88 6.63 -7.18
CA ASP A 51 7.54 5.86 -6.13
C ASP A 51 6.59 4.76 -5.59
N VAL A 52 5.31 5.08 -5.43
CA VAL A 52 4.27 4.13 -5.02
C VAL A 52 4.03 3.05 -6.07
N VAL A 53 3.98 3.43 -7.35
CA VAL A 53 3.83 2.47 -8.46
C VAL A 53 5.03 1.51 -8.52
N PHE A 54 6.25 2.03 -8.34
CA PHE A 54 7.45 1.19 -8.29
C PHE A 54 7.47 0.24 -7.09
N ALA A 55 7.09 0.72 -5.91
CA ALA A 55 6.98 -0.13 -4.71
C ALA A 55 5.97 -1.26 -4.90
N LEU A 56 4.82 -0.96 -5.47
CA LEU A 56 3.77 -1.95 -5.73
C LEU A 56 4.13 -2.94 -6.83
N ARG A 57 4.90 -2.51 -7.84
CA ARG A 57 5.43 -3.41 -8.87
C ARG A 57 6.47 -4.38 -8.29
N ARG A 58 7.29 -3.95 -7.33
CA ARG A 58 8.25 -4.82 -6.61
C ARG A 58 7.54 -5.96 -5.86
N ILE A 59 6.36 -5.69 -5.31
CA ILE A 59 5.53 -6.66 -4.56
C ILE A 59 4.68 -7.54 -5.51
N GLY A 60 4.65 -7.23 -6.82
CA GLY A 60 3.85 -7.97 -7.80
C GLY A 60 2.35 -7.65 -7.74
N ARG A 61 1.95 -6.52 -7.14
CA ARG A 61 0.55 -6.07 -7.03
C ARG A 61 0.36 -4.65 -7.57
N PRO A 62 0.46 -4.43 -8.90
CA PRO A 62 0.28 -3.11 -9.49
C PRO A 62 -1.19 -2.65 -9.42
N ILE A 63 -1.44 -1.36 -9.15
CA ILE A 63 -2.80 -0.81 -9.00
C ILE A 63 -3.60 -0.81 -10.32
N TYR A 64 -2.93 -0.59 -11.46
CA TYR A 64 -3.62 -0.33 -12.74
C TYR A 64 -3.00 -1.03 -13.97
N GLY A 65 -2.35 -2.18 -13.82
CA GLY A 65 -1.67 -2.84 -14.96
C GLY A 65 -0.68 -1.93 -15.73
N MET A 66 -0.30 -0.80 -15.13
CA MET A 66 0.23 0.35 -15.84
C MET A 66 1.71 0.12 -16.17
N ILE A 67 2.00 0.04 -17.47
CA ILE A 67 3.34 0.21 -18.03
C ILE A 67 3.62 1.71 -18.00
N PHE A 68 4.35 2.18 -16.97
CA PHE A 68 4.85 3.55 -16.96
C PHE A 68 6.01 3.67 -17.95
N VAL A 69 5.84 4.54 -18.95
CA VAL A 69 6.91 4.97 -19.86
C VAL A 69 7.75 6.00 -19.09
N PRO A 70 9.08 5.81 -18.96
CA PRO A 70 9.91 6.78 -18.26
C PRO A 70 9.84 8.13 -18.96
N GLN A 71 9.41 9.16 -18.24
CA GLN A 71 9.56 10.55 -18.68
C GLN A 71 11.06 10.86 -18.61
N ARG A 72 11.66 11.07 -19.79
CA ARG A 72 13.00 11.65 -19.91
C ARG A 72 13.06 13.02 -19.25
#